data_AF-A0A699XHD3-F1
#
_entry.id   AF-A0A699XHD3-F1
#
_cell.length_a   1.000
_cell.length_b   1.000
_cell.length_c   1.000
_cell.angle_alpha   90.00
_cell.angle_beta   90.00
_cell.angle_gamma   90.00
#
_symmetry.space_group_name_H-M   'P 1'
#
loop_
_entity.id
_entity.type
_entity.pdbx_description
1 polymer ?
#
loop_
_entity_poly.entity_id
_entity_poly.type
_entity_poly.pdbx_seq_one_letter_code
_entity_poly.pdbx_strand_id
1 'polypeptide(L)' 'MLHLPGLTFDHGEDIAALREAVQQFAASEIAPRAAEIDRTDQFPMDLWKKMGELGLLGIT' A
#
# COMPACT_ATOMS: atom_id res chain seq x y z
N MET A 1 -0.69 1.68 11.85
CA MET A 1 -2.07 1.73 11.33
C MET A 1 -3.04 1.57 12.49
N LEU A 2 -4.21 2.20 12.40
CA LEU A 2 -5.28 2.04 13.39
C LEU A 2 -5.87 0.63 13.26
N HIS A 3 -5.77 -0.17 14.31
CA HIS A 3 -6.56 -1.39 14.42
C HIS A 3 -7.99 -1.00 14.79
N LEU A 4 -8.94 -1.30 13.91
CA LEU A 4 -10.35 -0.96 14.09
C LEU A 4 -11.11 -2.22 14.54
N PRO A 5 -11.49 -2.32 15.83
CA PRO A 5 -12.24 -3.46 16.34
C PRO A 5 -13.59 -3.56 15.59
N GLY A 6 -13.83 -4.67 14.89
CA GLY A 6 -15.02 -4.89 14.04
C GLY A 6 -14.77 -4.81 12.53
N LEU A 7 -13.60 -4.35 12.09
CA LEU A 7 -13.14 -4.46 10.68
C LEU A 7 -11.96 -5.42 10.52
N THR A 8 -11.72 -6.25 11.54
CA THR A 8 -10.76 -7.34 11.48
C THR A 8 -11.49 -8.62 11.12
N PHE A 9 -11.15 -9.20 9.98
CA PHE A 9 -11.74 -10.42 9.47
C PHE A 9 -10.66 -11.49 9.31
N ASP A 10 -11.05 -12.75 9.44
CA ASP A 10 -10.18 -13.87 9.14
C ASP A 10 -10.21 -14.13 7.62
N HIS A 11 -9.16 -13.67 6.94
CA HIS A 11 -8.96 -13.84 5.50
C HIS A 11 -7.94 -14.93 5.16
N GLY A 12 -7.46 -15.68 6.16
CA GLY A 12 -6.37 -16.63 6.00
C GLY A 12 -4.98 -15.97 5.90
N GLU A 13 -3.96 -16.83 5.89
CA GLU A 13 -2.55 -16.45 6.03
C GLU A 13 -2.01 -15.71 4.78
N ASP A 14 -2.42 -16.12 3.57
CA ASP A 14 -1.94 -15.50 2.33
C ASP A 14 -2.35 -14.02 2.24
N ILE A 15 -3.61 -13.71 2.56
CA ILE A 15 -4.10 -12.33 2.57
C ILE A 15 -3.49 -11.53 3.74
N ALA A 16 -3.23 -12.18 4.87
CA ALA A 16 -2.53 -11.54 5.99
C ALA A 16 -1.10 -11.12 5.58
N ALA A 17 -0.35 -12.01 4.92
CA ALA A 17 0.99 -11.72 4.42
C ALA A 17 0.98 -10.63 3.34
N LEU A 18 0.04 -10.69 2.38
CA LEU A 18 -0.12 -9.63 1.38
C LEU A 18 -0.41 -8.27 2.05
N ARG A 19 -1.30 -8.23 3.04
CA ARG A 19 -1.64 -7.00 3.77
C ARG A 19 -0.42 -6.42 4.47
N GLU A 20 0.39 -7.26 5.12
CA GLU A 20 1.61 -6.84 5.80
C GLU A 20 2.61 -6.22 4.82
N ALA A 21 2.88 -6.91 3.69
CA ALA A 21 3.79 -6.43 2.67
C ALA A 21 3.34 -5.09 2.06
N VAL A 22 2.06 -4.97 1.69
CA VAL A 22 1.50 -3.73 1.14
C VAL A 22 1.51 -2.60 2.17
N GLN A 23 1.21 -2.90 3.44
CA GLN A 23 1.27 -1.92 4.51
C GLN A 23 2.69 -1.39 4.72
N GLN A 24 3.70 -2.27 4.68
CA GLN A 24 5.10 -1.86 4.80
C GLN A 24 5.53 -0.96 3.64
N PHE A 25 5.21 -1.35 2.40
CA PHE A 25 5.47 -0.53 1.22
C PHE A 25 4.77 0.83 1.29
N ALA A 26 3.49 0.87 1.68
CA ALA A 26 2.76 2.12 1.81
C ALA A 26 3.37 3.04 2.88
N ALA A 27 3.82 2.49 4.01
CA ALA A 27 4.44 3.24 5.08
C ALA A 27 5.82 3.82 4.68
N SER A 28 6.61 3.08 3.91
CA SER A 28 7.96 3.51 3.50
C SER A 28 7.97 4.39 2.26
N GLU A 29 7.15 4.08 1.25
CA GLU A 29 7.23 4.70 -0.08
C GLU A 29 6.13 5.71 -0.37
N ILE A 30 4.93 5.54 0.21
CA ILE A 30 3.76 6.38 -0.11
C ILE A 30 3.54 7.45 0.95
N ALA A 31 3.40 7.05 2.21
CA ALA A 31 3.01 7.94 3.31
C ALA A 31 3.92 9.18 3.47
N PRO A 32 5.26 9.11 3.34
CA PRO A 32 6.12 10.28 3.47
C PRO A 32 5.91 11.33 2.38
N ARG A 33 5.35 10.93 1.23
CA ARG A 33 5.17 11.77 0.04
C ARG A 33 3.73 12.23 -0.18
N ALA A 34 2.78 11.64 0.55
CA ALA A 34 1.35 11.85 0.35
C ALA A 34 0.95 13.34 0.34
N ALA A 35 1.47 14.13 1.29
CA ALA A 35 1.17 15.56 1.37
C ALA A 35 1.74 16.38 0.20
N GLU A 36 2.90 15.99 -0.35
CA GLU A 36 3.48 16.67 -1.51
C GLU A 36 2.71 16.32 -2.79
N ILE A 37 2.38 15.04 -2.95
CA ILE A 37 1.56 14.54 -4.07
C ILE A 37 0.23 15.29 -4.12
N ASP A 38 -0.47 15.41 -2.99
CA ASP A 38 -1.71 16.17 -2.87
C ASP A 38 -1.52 17.65 -3.23
N ARG A 39 -0.52 18.32 -2.64
CA ARG A 39 -0.24 19.74 -2.90
C ARG A 39 0.08 20.02 -4.37
N THR A 40 0.71 19.08 -5.07
CA THR A 40 1.17 19.27 -6.45
C THR A 40 0.19 18.75 -7.49
N ASP A 41 -0.81 17.95 -7.08
CA ASP A 41 -1.75 17.25 -7.95
C ASP A 41 -1.06 16.39 -9.04
N GLN A 42 0.13 15.87 -8.72
CA GLN A 42 0.94 15.09 -9.65
C GLN A 42 1.15 13.68 -9.16
N PHE A 43 0.76 12.71 -9.99
CA PHE A 43 0.99 11.31 -9.67
C PHE A 43 2.49 10.97 -9.68
N PRO A 44 3.01 10.30 -8.65
CA PRO A 44 4.41 9.87 -8.57
C PRO A 44 4.68 8.63 -9.44
N MET A 45 5.06 8.84 -10.71
CA MET A 45 5.27 7.75 -11.68
C MET A 45 6.30 6.69 -11.25
N ASP A 46 7.26 7.02 -10.38
CA ASP A 46 8.22 6.04 -9.83
C ASP A 46 7.55 4.97 -8.96
N LEU A 47 6.44 5.31 -8.27
CA LEU A 47 5.67 4.34 -7.49
C LEU A 47 5.05 3.27 -8.39
N TRP A 48 4.71 3.60 -9.64
CA TRP A 48 4.15 2.64 -10.59
C TRP A 48 5.14 1.50 -10.87
N LYS A 49 6.42 1.83 -11.08
CA LYS A 49 7.48 0.84 -11.28
C LYS A 49 7.69 -0.01 -10.02
N LYS A 50 7.78 0.62 -8.84
CA LYS A 50 7.98 -0.09 -7.56
C LYS A 50 6.84 -1.06 -7.24
N MET A 51 5.59 -0.65 -7.48
CA MET A 51 4.44 -1.54 -7.32
C MET A 51 4.48 -2.73 -8.29
N GLY A 52 4.95 -2.52 -9.52
CA GLY A 52 5.17 -3.59 -10.50
C GLY A 52 6.24 -4.59 -10.05
N GLU A 53 7.35 -4.11 -9.49
CA GLU A 53 8.42 -4.96 -8.94
C GLU A 53 7.95 -5.82 -7.75
N LEU A 54 6.97 -5.32 -6.98
CA LEU A 54 6.32 -6.05 -5.89
C LEU A 54 5.16 -6.95 -6.36
N GLY A 55 4.85 -6.98 -7.66
CA GLY A 55 3.75 -7.79 -8.19
C GLY A 55 2.35 -7.27 -7.84
N LEU A 56 2.22 -5.99 -7.43
CA LEU A 56 0.94 -5.41 -7.02
C LEU A 56 0.06 -4.98 -8.21
N LEU A 57 0.62 -4.92 -9.42
CA LEU A 57 -0.10 -4.52 -10.63
C LEU A 57 -0.70 -5.75 -11.32
N GLY A 58 -2.03 -5.78 -11.43
CA GLY A 58 -2.75 -6.88 -12.08
C GLY A 58 -3.08 -8.07 -11.17
N ILE A 59 -3.10 -7.88 -9.84
CA ILE A 59 -3.72 -8.84 -8.91
C ILE A 59 -5.24 -8.85 -9.15
N THR A 60 -5.78 -10.00 -9.54
CA THR A 60 -7.23 -10.26 -9.72
C THR A 60 -7.60 -11.63 -9.19
#